data_AF-A0A2H0ASK1-F1
#
_entry.id   AF-A0A2H0ASK1-F1
#
_cell.length_a   1.000
_cell.length_b   1.000
_cell.length_c   1.000
_cell.angle_alpha   90.00
_cell.angle_beta   90.00
_cell.angle_gamma   90.00
#
_symmetry.space_group_name_H-M   'P 1'
#
loop_
_entity.id
_entity.type
_entity.pdbx_description
1 polymer ?
#
loop_
_entity_poly.entity_id
_entity_poly.type
_entity_poly.pdbx_seq_one_letter_code
_entity_poly.pdbx_strand_id
1 'polypeptide(L)'
;METRGKQGVMDTSETRKQTRKAAEVIGYVLIGTGYLYCFVMLWVNVIHWWGAGAILAYIFSPFLALAIPVISWIIEGTFPILLFAGWGAMILGAVLVSFAGKVNEEETKKRSIKPILIGVLVVALVALGILAQHKITGLISEEPDAKLIEFREMKQTQLRQAQADTQNENKSWGERIEIFERSRYLVKVIKETFEYTKLKEYHEFKLAQLDELEIQLLKLRLDVDQGKDGALLDYNLLLTQRQFLQQDIKEMQQLLE
;
A
#
# COMPACT_ATOMS: atom_id res chain seq x y z
N MET A 1 -15.38 54.98 52.02
CA MET A 1 -14.43 54.74 50.91
C MET A 1 -14.01 53.29 50.98
N GLU A 2 -14.58 52.40 50.17
CA GLU A 2 -14.02 51.07 49.80
C GLU A 2 -15.09 50.25 49.07
N THR A 3 -15.23 50.47 47.76
CA THR A 3 -16.06 49.61 46.88
C THR A 3 -15.49 49.59 45.46
N ARG A 4 -14.21 49.24 45.29
CA ARG A 4 -13.62 48.97 43.96
C ARG A 4 -12.56 47.87 44.06
N GLY A 5 -12.97 46.62 43.88
CA GLY A 5 -12.01 45.50 43.92
C GLY A 5 -12.50 44.12 43.51
N LYS A 6 -13.68 43.98 42.87
CA LYS A 6 -14.23 42.64 42.52
C LYS A 6 -14.62 42.44 41.05
N GLN A 7 -14.28 43.35 40.14
CA GLN A 7 -14.64 43.23 38.72
C GLN A 7 -13.60 42.55 37.83
N GLY A 8 -12.45 42.12 38.34
CA GLY A 8 -11.34 41.60 37.51
C GLY A 8 -11.27 40.08 37.31
N VAL A 9 -12.06 39.26 38.01
CA VAL A 9 -11.85 37.79 38.02
C VAL A 9 -12.86 37.04 37.14
N MET A 10 -13.90 37.71 36.65
CA MET A 10 -15.05 37.07 36.00
C MET A 10 -14.81 36.66 34.52
N ASP A 11 -13.75 37.13 33.86
CA ASP A 11 -13.59 36.97 32.40
C ASP A 11 -12.75 35.73 31.96
N THR A 12 -11.98 35.14 32.88
CA THR A 12 -11.07 34.02 32.51
C THR A 12 -11.75 32.67 32.36
N SER A 13 -12.99 32.52 32.85
CA SER A 13 -13.72 31.25 32.82
C SER A 13 -14.51 31.05 31.52
N GLU A 14 -15.11 32.11 30.98
CA GLU A 14 -15.86 32.07 29.73
C GLU A 14 -14.94 31.92 28.52
N THR A 15 -13.84 32.68 28.50
CA THR A 15 -12.79 32.58 27.47
C THR A 15 -12.21 31.17 27.36
N ARG A 16 -11.99 30.46 28.49
CA ARG A 16 -11.58 29.05 28.49
C ARG A 16 -12.64 28.10 27.93
N LYS A 17 -13.92 28.36 28.17
CA LYS A 17 -15.01 27.52 27.62
C LYS A 17 -15.12 27.70 26.10
N GLN A 18 -14.96 28.93 25.61
CA GLN A 18 -15.02 29.23 24.18
C GLN A 18 -13.83 28.62 23.42
N THR A 19 -12.61 28.75 23.94
CA THR A 19 -11.41 28.17 23.30
C THR A 19 -11.47 26.64 23.23
N ARG A 20 -12.08 25.99 24.24
CA ARG A 20 -12.31 24.53 24.22
C ARG A 20 -13.28 24.08 23.15
N LYS A 21 -14.45 24.73 23.07
CA LYS A 21 -15.45 24.42 22.03
C LYS A 21 -14.85 24.63 20.65
N ALA A 22 -14.05 25.68 20.46
CA ALA A 22 -13.36 25.91 19.20
C ALA A 22 -12.36 24.79 18.88
N ALA A 23 -11.52 24.37 19.84
CA ALA A 23 -10.58 23.28 19.63
C ALA A 23 -11.26 21.92 19.33
N GLU A 24 -12.39 21.65 19.98
CA GLU A 24 -13.21 20.46 19.74
C GLU A 24 -13.78 20.45 18.32
N VAL A 25 -14.38 21.56 17.89
CA VAL A 25 -14.92 21.72 16.53
C VAL A 25 -13.80 21.57 15.49
N ILE A 26 -12.66 22.24 15.68
CA ILE A 26 -11.50 22.13 14.79
C ILE A 26 -11.02 20.67 14.73
N GLY A 27 -10.97 19.99 15.88
CA GLY A 27 -10.57 18.58 15.94
C GLY A 27 -11.50 17.67 15.15
N TYR A 28 -12.83 17.84 15.28
CA TYR A 28 -13.79 17.09 14.49
C TYR A 28 -13.71 17.39 12.99
N VAL A 29 -13.49 18.67 12.62
CA VAL A 29 -13.30 19.06 11.22
C VAL A 29 -12.04 18.43 10.64
N LEU A 30 -10.94 18.37 11.38
CA LEU A 30 -9.69 17.72 10.94
C LEU A 30 -9.86 16.21 10.76
N ILE A 31 -10.57 15.54 11.68
CA ILE A 31 -10.88 14.10 11.54
C ILE A 31 -11.77 13.87 10.31
N GLY A 32 -12.83 14.66 10.15
CA GLY A 32 -13.77 14.52 9.05
C GLY A 32 -13.13 14.78 7.69
N THR A 33 -12.38 15.87 7.56
CA THR A 33 -11.70 16.22 6.31
C THR A 33 -10.55 15.25 5.99
N GLY A 34 -9.77 14.83 6.99
CA GLY A 34 -8.72 13.81 6.83
C GLY A 34 -9.30 12.45 6.40
N TYR A 35 -10.41 12.02 7.01
CA TYR A 35 -11.09 10.79 6.63
C TYR A 35 -11.64 10.85 5.21
N LEU A 36 -12.37 11.92 4.87
CA LEU A 36 -12.92 12.12 3.53
C LEU A 36 -11.82 12.13 2.47
N TYR A 37 -10.71 12.79 2.75
CA TYR A 37 -9.56 12.82 1.87
C TYR A 37 -8.97 11.42 1.64
N CYS A 38 -8.71 10.67 2.71
CA CYS A 38 -8.20 9.30 2.61
C CYS A 38 -9.18 8.39 1.87
N PHE A 39 -10.49 8.56 2.09
CA PHE A 39 -11.54 7.82 1.41
C PHE A 39 -11.55 8.10 -0.09
N VAL A 40 -11.50 9.38 -0.51
CA VAL A 40 -11.46 9.74 -1.93
C VAL A 40 -10.20 9.20 -2.60
N MET A 41 -9.03 9.37 -1.99
CA MET A 41 -7.76 8.86 -2.53
C MET A 41 -7.76 7.33 -2.64
N LEU A 42 -8.31 6.63 -1.63
CA LEU A 42 -8.51 5.19 -1.69
C LEU A 42 -9.35 4.81 -2.90
N TRP A 43 -10.48 5.49 -3.11
CA TRP A 43 -11.38 5.20 -4.23
C TRP A 43 -10.76 5.47 -5.59
N VAL A 44 -10.01 6.56 -5.73
CA VAL A 44 -9.27 6.86 -6.96
C VAL A 44 -8.28 5.73 -7.28
N ASN A 45 -7.51 5.28 -6.28
CA ASN A 45 -6.53 4.20 -6.47
C ASN A 45 -7.20 2.85 -6.74
N VAL A 46 -8.28 2.54 -6.03
CA VAL A 46 -9.03 1.29 -6.24
C VAL A 46 -9.68 1.26 -7.62
N ILE A 47 -10.31 2.35 -8.07
CA ILE A 47 -10.89 2.42 -9.42
C ILE A 47 -9.80 2.29 -10.47
N HIS A 48 -8.65 2.93 -10.25
CA HIS A 48 -7.51 2.86 -11.16
C HIS A 48 -6.97 1.43 -11.29
N TRP A 49 -6.82 0.70 -10.18
CA TRP A 49 -6.25 -0.65 -10.19
C TRP A 49 -7.27 -1.75 -10.54
N TRP A 50 -8.50 -1.65 -10.04
CA TRP A 50 -9.49 -2.75 -10.06
C TRP A 50 -10.69 -2.49 -10.98
N GLY A 51 -10.81 -1.29 -11.56
CA GLY A 51 -11.90 -0.93 -12.47
C GLY A 51 -13.27 -1.17 -11.85
N ALA A 52 -14.17 -1.85 -12.57
CA ALA A 52 -15.52 -2.17 -12.11
C ALA A 52 -15.57 -3.12 -10.88
N GLY A 53 -14.47 -3.80 -10.55
CA GLY A 53 -14.35 -4.63 -9.34
C GLY A 53 -14.32 -3.84 -8.03
N ALA A 54 -14.30 -2.50 -8.10
CA ALA A 54 -14.21 -1.60 -6.95
C ALA A 54 -15.39 -1.72 -5.95
N ILE A 55 -16.53 -2.30 -6.33
CA ILE A 55 -17.70 -2.45 -5.44
C ILE A 55 -17.36 -3.28 -4.19
N LEU A 56 -16.54 -4.32 -4.32
CA LEU A 56 -16.11 -5.14 -3.17
C LEU A 56 -15.20 -4.36 -2.21
N ALA A 57 -14.44 -3.39 -2.72
CA ALA A 57 -13.56 -2.56 -1.91
C ALA A 57 -14.32 -1.61 -0.98
N TYR A 58 -15.59 -1.30 -1.25
CA TYR A 58 -16.41 -0.47 -0.36
C TYR A 58 -16.58 -1.11 1.02
N ILE A 59 -16.90 -2.42 1.04
CA ILE A 59 -17.13 -3.19 2.27
C ILE A 59 -15.84 -3.26 3.12
N PHE A 60 -14.69 -3.40 2.45
CA PHE A 60 -13.38 -3.48 3.10
C PHE A 60 -12.66 -2.13 3.21
N SER A 61 -13.34 -1.02 2.90
CA SER A 61 -12.71 0.31 2.81
C SER A 61 -11.96 0.76 4.08
N PRO A 62 -12.40 0.45 5.33
CA PRO A 62 -11.65 0.85 6.50
C PRO A 62 -10.31 0.12 6.61
N PHE A 63 -10.28 -1.16 6.21
CA PHE A 63 -9.07 -1.99 6.25
C PHE A 63 -8.15 -1.65 5.07
N LEU A 64 -8.71 -1.44 3.89
CA LEU A 64 -7.96 -1.04 2.71
C LEU A 64 -7.36 0.37 2.87
N ALA A 65 -8.03 1.31 3.54
CA ALA A 65 -7.46 2.62 3.87
C ALA A 65 -6.16 2.53 4.68
N LEU A 66 -5.99 1.49 5.51
CA LEU A 66 -4.77 1.16 6.23
C LEU A 66 -3.71 0.49 5.36
N ALA A 67 -4.09 -0.46 4.52
CA ALA A 67 -3.15 -1.26 3.76
C ALA A 67 -2.69 -0.63 2.44
N ILE A 68 -3.56 0.09 1.73
CA ILE A 68 -3.27 0.61 0.38
C ILE A 68 -2.07 1.55 0.34
N PRO A 69 -1.84 2.48 1.29
CA PRO A 69 -0.64 3.32 1.26
C PRO A 69 0.65 2.49 1.31
N VAL A 70 0.64 1.40 2.09
CA VAL A 70 1.79 0.49 2.20
C VAL A 70 1.95 -0.32 0.92
N ILE A 71 0.85 -0.83 0.36
CA ILE A 71 0.86 -1.61 -0.89
C ILE A 71 1.31 -0.74 -2.08
N SER A 72 0.75 0.46 -2.25
CA SER A 72 1.15 1.43 -3.29
C SER A 72 2.63 1.78 -3.15
N TRP A 73 3.13 2.00 -1.93
CA TRP A 73 4.55 2.24 -1.72
C TRP A 73 5.44 1.07 -2.17
N ILE A 74 5.04 -0.18 -1.86
CA ILE A 74 5.79 -1.37 -2.27
C ILE A 74 5.77 -1.57 -3.79
N ILE A 75 4.61 -1.36 -4.43
CA ILE A 75 4.42 -1.64 -5.87
C ILE A 75 4.98 -0.51 -6.74
N GLU A 76 4.65 0.74 -6.43
CA GLU A 76 4.97 1.91 -7.26
C GLU A 76 6.31 2.53 -6.86
N GLY A 77 6.90 2.12 -5.73
CA GLY A 77 8.16 2.64 -5.21
C GLY A 77 8.09 4.10 -4.74
N THR A 78 6.92 4.75 -4.84
CA THR A 78 6.71 6.13 -4.44
C THR A 78 5.98 6.20 -3.10
N PHE A 79 6.52 6.96 -2.16
CA PHE A 79 5.91 7.10 -0.84
C PHE A 79 4.66 8.00 -0.95
N PRO A 80 3.46 7.55 -0.53
CA PRO A 80 2.24 8.32 -0.70
C PRO A 80 2.10 9.39 0.38
N ILE A 81 2.98 10.41 0.32
CA ILE A 81 3.08 11.53 1.29
C ILE A 81 1.70 12.12 1.60
N LEU A 82 0.91 12.30 0.55
CA LEU A 82 -0.42 12.86 0.60
C LEU A 82 -1.39 12.03 1.46
N LEU A 83 -1.38 10.70 1.36
CA LEU A 83 -2.19 9.81 2.21
C LEU A 83 -1.75 9.88 3.68
N PHE A 84 -0.44 9.94 3.92
CA PHE A 84 0.12 10.12 5.26
C PHE A 84 -0.23 11.48 5.86
N ALA A 85 -0.30 12.55 5.06
CA ALA A 85 -0.75 13.86 5.52
C ALA A 85 -2.22 13.82 5.99
N GLY A 86 -3.08 13.11 5.26
CA GLY A 86 -4.47 12.87 5.68
C GLY A 86 -4.56 12.13 7.02
N TRP A 87 -3.72 11.12 7.23
CA TRP A 87 -3.61 10.42 8.51
C TRP A 87 -3.12 11.33 9.62
N GLY A 88 -2.06 12.09 9.37
CA GLY A 88 -1.52 13.07 10.31
C GLY A 88 -2.58 14.07 10.76
N ALA A 89 -3.41 14.57 9.84
CA ALA A 89 -4.54 15.45 10.15
C ALA A 89 -5.58 14.76 11.05
N MET A 90 -5.95 13.50 10.78
CA MET A 90 -6.87 12.74 11.63
C MET A 90 -6.32 12.52 13.04
N ILE A 91 -5.04 12.14 13.16
CA ILE A 91 -4.37 11.92 14.45
C ILE A 91 -4.33 13.23 15.25
N LEU A 92 -3.94 14.33 14.60
CA LEU A 92 -3.90 15.65 15.22
C LEU A 92 -5.30 16.10 15.67
N GLY A 93 -6.32 15.89 14.84
CA GLY A 93 -7.71 16.16 15.20
C GLY A 93 -8.17 15.34 16.41
N ALA A 94 -7.87 14.05 16.44
CA ALA A 94 -8.18 13.17 17.58
C ALA A 94 -7.50 13.61 18.88
N VAL A 95 -6.26 14.08 18.79
CA VAL A 95 -5.52 14.65 19.93
C VAL A 95 -6.22 15.92 20.45
N LEU A 96 -6.64 16.84 19.56
CA LEU A 96 -7.35 18.06 19.94
C LEU A 96 -8.69 17.77 20.64
N VAL A 97 -9.49 16.86 20.08
CA VAL A 97 -10.77 16.43 20.70
C VAL A 97 -10.52 15.79 22.07
N SER A 98 -9.50 14.93 22.20
CA SER A 98 -9.17 14.29 23.48
C SER A 98 -8.75 15.29 24.56
N PHE A 99 -8.07 16.38 24.19
CA PHE A 99 -7.73 17.45 25.13
C PHE A 99 -8.94 18.33 25.50
N ALA A 100 -9.85 18.57 24.56
CA ALA A 100 -11.05 19.38 24.81
C ALA A 100 -12.05 18.69 25.76
N GLY A 101 -12.23 17.37 25.65
CA GLY A 101 -13.24 16.61 26.42
C GLY A 101 -12.90 16.36 27.90
N LYS A 102 -11.64 16.52 28.33
CA LYS A 102 -11.12 16.02 29.63
C LYS A 102 -11.49 16.82 30.89
N VAL A 103 -12.34 17.85 30.83
CA VAL A 103 -12.51 18.78 31.98
C VAL A 103 -13.95 18.87 32.51
N ASN A 104 -14.90 18.12 31.97
CA ASN A 104 -16.23 18.01 32.57
C ASN A 104 -16.40 16.77 33.49
N GLU A 105 -15.36 15.95 33.64
CA GLU A 105 -15.36 14.78 34.53
C GLU A 105 -14.45 15.02 35.75
N GLU A 106 -14.94 15.72 36.77
CA GLU A 106 -14.31 15.63 38.11
C GLU A 106 -14.65 14.30 38.84
N GLU A 107 -15.38 13.36 38.22
CA GLU A 107 -15.73 12.07 38.84
C GLU A 107 -15.05 10.82 38.27
N THR A 108 -14.37 10.83 37.12
CA THR A 108 -13.63 9.65 36.64
C THR A 108 -12.16 9.72 37.07
N LYS A 109 -11.97 9.60 38.38
CA LYS A 109 -10.67 9.42 39.07
C LYS A 109 -10.01 8.08 38.70
N LYS A 110 -9.58 7.95 37.44
CA LYS A 110 -8.48 7.10 37.01
C LYS A 110 -8.04 7.57 35.64
N ARG A 111 -7.16 8.57 35.62
CA ARG A 111 -6.52 9.09 34.40
C ARG A 111 -5.89 7.94 33.62
N SER A 112 -6.59 7.47 32.59
CA SER A 112 -6.06 6.51 31.64
C SER A 112 -5.04 7.26 30.78
N ILE A 113 -3.75 7.01 31.00
CA ILE A 113 -2.61 7.59 30.25
C ILE A 113 -2.62 7.13 28.77
N LYS A 114 -3.48 6.17 28.44
CA LYS A 114 -3.60 5.50 27.14
C LYS A 114 -3.69 6.44 25.92
N PRO A 115 -4.48 7.55 25.89
CA PRO A 115 -4.57 8.38 24.69
C PRO A 115 -3.29 9.18 24.42
N ILE A 116 -2.55 9.58 25.46
CA ILE A 116 -1.26 10.26 25.30
C ILE A 116 -0.22 9.26 24.77
N LEU A 117 -0.21 8.05 25.32
CA LEU A 117 0.64 6.94 24.85
C LEU A 117 0.36 6.59 23.38
N ILE A 118 -0.91 6.56 22.95
CA ILE A 118 -1.29 6.31 21.56
C ILE A 118 -0.78 7.44 20.65
N GLY A 119 -0.95 8.71 21.05
CA GLY A 119 -0.43 9.84 20.29
C GLY A 119 1.10 9.81 20.13
N VAL A 120 1.83 9.51 21.21
CA VAL A 120 3.30 9.38 21.20
C VAL A 120 3.74 8.19 20.33
N LEU A 121 3.06 7.04 20.43
CA LEU A 121 3.37 5.86 19.64
C LEU A 121 3.21 6.14 18.13
N VAL A 122 2.14 6.82 17.76
CA VAL A 122 1.86 7.15 16.36
C VAL A 122 2.88 8.13 15.78
N VAL A 123 3.26 9.16 16.54
CA VAL A 123 4.33 10.10 16.12
C VAL A 123 5.67 9.37 15.99
N ALA A 124 5.99 8.45 16.89
CA ALA A 124 7.21 7.64 16.82
C ALA A 124 7.22 6.73 15.57
N LEU A 125 6.07 6.13 15.21
CA LEU A 125 5.95 5.31 13.99
C LEU A 125 6.11 6.14 12.72
N VAL A 126 5.55 7.35 12.67
CA VAL A 126 5.74 8.27 11.52
C VAL A 126 7.20 8.70 11.40
N ALA A 127 7.86 9.06 12.51
CA ALA A 127 9.28 9.42 12.51
C ALA A 127 10.17 8.24 12.07
N LEU A 128 9.86 7.01 12.50
CA LEU A 128 10.55 5.79 12.04
C LEU A 128 10.35 5.55 10.54
N GLY A 129 9.16 5.83 9.99
CA GLY A 129 8.91 5.75 8.54
C GLY A 129 9.78 6.72 7.74
N ILE A 130 9.89 7.97 8.20
CA ILE A 130 10.74 9.00 7.56
C ILE A 130 12.23 8.61 7.64
N LEU A 131 12.69 8.13 8.81
CA LEU A 131 14.07 7.65 9.00
C LEU A 131 14.40 6.42 8.13
N ALA A 132 13.45 5.48 8.00
CA ALA A 132 13.61 4.31 7.14
C ALA A 132 13.70 4.72 5.66
N GLN A 133 12.86 5.66 5.22
CA GLN A 133 12.91 6.19 3.86
C GLN A 133 14.27 6.83 3.57
N HIS A 134 14.80 7.66 4.49
CA HIS A 134 16.08 8.33 4.30
C HIS A 134 17.27 7.35 4.25
N LYS A 135 17.21 6.27 5.03
CA LYS A 135 18.23 5.22 5.04
C LYS A 135 18.20 4.35 3.78
N ILE A 136 17.01 4.07 3.24
CA ILE A 136 16.85 3.31 1.98
C ILE A 136 17.36 4.14 0.78
N THR A 137 17.12 5.46 0.76
CA THR A 137 17.66 6.32 -0.30
C THR A 137 19.19 6.45 -0.21
N GLY A 138 19.76 6.42 1.00
CA GLY A 138 21.21 6.44 1.22
C GLY A 138 21.92 5.11 0.90
N LEU A 139 21.23 3.97 1.00
CA LEU A 139 21.81 2.64 0.74
C LEU A 139 21.86 2.26 -0.76
N ILE A 140 21.30 3.09 -1.65
CA ILE A 140 21.37 2.90 -3.11
C ILE A 140 22.64 3.54 -3.71
N SER A 141 23.43 4.25 -2.90
CA SER A 141 24.72 4.82 -3.27
C SER A 141 25.80 4.33 -2.31
N GLU A 142 26.37 3.15 -2.60
CA GLU A 142 27.80 2.78 -2.46
C GLU A 142 27.97 1.26 -2.30
N GLU A 143 28.66 0.67 -3.31
CA GLU A 143 29.36 -0.63 -3.40
C GLU A 143 28.69 -1.93 -2.85
N PRO A 144 28.24 -2.86 -3.73
CA PRO A 144 27.44 -4.02 -3.31
C PRO A 144 28.18 -5.37 -3.14
N ASP A 145 29.51 -5.48 -3.22
CA ASP A 145 30.10 -6.81 -3.46
C ASP A 145 30.63 -7.57 -2.23
N ALA A 146 31.07 -6.90 -1.16
CA ALA A 146 31.70 -7.61 -0.02
C ALA A 146 30.70 -8.17 1.00
N LYS A 147 29.63 -7.44 1.34
CA LYS A 147 28.66 -7.84 2.38
C LYS A 147 27.64 -8.89 1.91
N LEU A 148 27.44 -9.03 0.61
CA LEU A 148 26.50 -10.00 0.03
C LEU A 148 27.04 -11.45 0.11
N ILE A 149 28.37 -11.60 0.15
CA ILE A 149 29.06 -12.90 0.23
C ILE A 149 28.97 -13.44 1.66
N GLU A 150 29.24 -12.62 2.67
CA GLU A 150 29.18 -13.00 4.09
C GLU A 150 27.75 -13.40 4.53
N PHE A 151 26.73 -12.71 4.03
CA PHE A 151 25.33 -13.07 4.28
C PHE A 151 24.93 -14.41 3.64
N ARG A 152 25.50 -14.75 2.48
CA ARG A 152 25.24 -16.03 1.80
C ARG A 152 25.82 -17.23 2.57
N GLU A 153 27.02 -17.09 3.11
CA GLU A 153 27.69 -18.15 3.88
C GLU A 153 27.00 -18.42 5.21
N MET A 154 26.54 -17.37 5.89
CA MET A 154 25.76 -17.49 7.13
C MET A 154 24.44 -18.25 6.92
N LYS A 155 23.73 -17.93 5.82
CA LYS A 155 22.48 -18.62 5.48
C LYS A 155 22.69 -20.10 5.15
N GLN A 156 23.77 -20.43 4.44
CA GLN A 156 24.10 -21.84 4.14
C GLN A 156 24.44 -22.64 5.40
N THR A 157 25.08 -22.01 6.39
CA THR A 157 25.45 -22.69 7.64
C THR A 157 24.22 -22.99 8.50
N GLN A 158 23.27 -22.06 8.61
CA GLN A 158 21.99 -22.27 9.29
C GLN A 158 21.14 -23.35 8.59
N LEU A 159 21.19 -23.41 7.26
CA LEU A 159 20.48 -24.44 6.49
C LEU A 159 21.04 -25.85 6.77
N ARG A 160 22.36 -25.99 6.89
CA ARG A 160 23.00 -27.27 7.23
C ARG A 160 22.69 -27.71 8.65
N GLN A 161 22.61 -26.77 9.59
CA GLN A 161 22.24 -27.05 10.99
C GLN A 161 20.78 -27.48 11.11
N ALA A 162 19.86 -26.77 10.45
CA ALA A 162 18.45 -27.15 10.40
C ALA A 162 18.24 -28.54 9.78
N GLN A 163 19.00 -28.88 8.73
CA GLN A 163 18.96 -30.20 8.08
C GLN A 163 19.50 -31.34 8.96
N ALA A 164 20.50 -31.06 9.81
CA ALA A 164 21.02 -32.02 10.78
C ALA A 164 20.01 -32.27 11.91
N ASP A 165 19.29 -31.25 12.34
CA ASP A 165 18.26 -31.35 13.38
C ASP A 165 17.01 -32.09 12.87
N THR A 166 16.67 -31.96 11.58
CA THR A 166 15.52 -32.67 10.98
C THR A 166 15.76 -34.17 10.80
N GLN A 167 17.02 -34.63 10.75
CA GLN A 167 17.33 -36.06 10.61
C GLN A 167 17.16 -36.85 11.92
N ASN A 168 17.20 -36.20 13.08
CA ASN A 168 17.10 -36.88 14.38
C ASN A 168 15.65 -37.05 14.87
N GLU A 169 14.69 -36.31 14.31
CA GLU A 169 13.29 -36.31 14.77
C GLU A 169 12.36 -37.25 13.98
N ASN A 170 12.92 -38.09 13.09
CA ASN A 170 12.16 -38.87 12.12
C ASN A 170 11.97 -40.35 12.52
N LYS A 171 11.52 -40.59 13.76
CA LYS A 171 11.15 -41.94 14.23
C LYS A 171 9.70 -42.12 14.72
N SER A 172 8.82 -41.12 14.54
CA SER A 172 7.43 -41.20 15.05
C SER A 172 6.33 -40.61 14.14
N TRP A 173 6.54 -40.47 12.83
CA TRP A 173 5.57 -39.80 11.93
C TRP A 173 5.06 -40.66 10.75
N GLY A 174 5.37 -41.95 10.73
CA GLY A 174 5.15 -42.83 9.57
C GLY A 174 3.70 -42.98 9.07
N GLU A 175 2.69 -42.78 9.91
CA GLU A 175 1.28 -42.94 9.50
C GLU A 175 0.55 -41.62 9.19
N ARG A 176 1.18 -40.45 9.44
CA ARG A 176 0.55 -39.13 9.20
C ARG A 176 1.03 -38.43 7.92
N ILE A 177 2.09 -38.92 7.29
CA ILE A 177 2.74 -38.27 6.14
C ILE A 177 2.02 -38.57 4.81
N GLU A 178 1.41 -39.73 4.66
CA GLU A 178 0.80 -40.15 3.38
C GLU A 178 -0.43 -39.32 2.98
N ILE A 179 -1.24 -38.88 3.96
CA ILE A 179 -2.40 -38.00 3.71
C ILE A 179 -1.97 -36.53 3.47
N PHE A 180 -0.87 -36.10 4.10
CA PHE A 180 -0.36 -34.73 3.99
C PHE A 180 0.47 -34.50 2.70
N GLU A 181 1.18 -35.52 2.21
CA GLU A 181 1.91 -35.44 0.94
C GLU A 181 0.96 -35.49 -0.27
N ARG A 182 -0.10 -36.29 -0.20
CA ARG A 182 -1.11 -36.34 -1.27
C ARG A 182 -1.89 -35.03 -1.42
N SER A 183 -2.17 -34.35 -0.31
CA SER A 183 -2.84 -33.04 -0.31
C SER A 183 -1.90 -31.91 -0.72
N ARG A 184 -0.61 -31.93 -0.34
CA ARG A 184 0.39 -30.97 -0.87
C ARG A 184 0.64 -31.14 -2.37
N TYR A 185 0.69 -32.37 -2.87
CA TYR A 185 0.84 -32.64 -4.30
C TYR A 185 -0.37 -32.09 -5.07
N LEU A 186 -1.59 -32.33 -4.60
CA LEU A 186 -2.80 -31.78 -5.23
C LEU A 186 -2.85 -30.25 -5.16
N VAL A 187 -2.47 -29.61 -4.05
CA VAL A 187 -2.42 -28.14 -3.96
C VAL A 187 -1.34 -27.56 -4.87
N LYS A 188 -0.18 -28.21 -4.99
CA LYS A 188 0.89 -27.81 -5.91
C LYS A 188 0.45 -27.96 -7.36
N VAL A 189 -0.14 -29.10 -7.73
CA VAL A 189 -0.68 -29.32 -9.07
C VAL A 189 -1.82 -28.35 -9.38
N ILE A 190 -2.73 -28.07 -8.45
CA ILE A 190 -3.80 -27.09 -8.65
C ILE A 190 -3.23 -25.67 -8.80
N LYS A 191 -2.21 -25.30 -8.02
CA LYS A 191 -1.55 -23.99 -8.14
C LYS A 191 -0.77 -23.85 -9.45
N GLU A 192 -0.01 -24.86 -9.83
CA GLU A 192 0.73 -24.92 -11.10
C GLU A 192 -0.24 -24.94 -12.29
N THR A 193 -1.35 -25.68 -12.20
CA THR A 193 -2.39 -25.72 -13.25
C THR A 193 -3.14 -24.39 -13.33
N PHE A 194 -3.38 -23.70 -12.20
CA PHE A 194 -4.04 -22.39 -12.17
C PHE A 194 -3.12 -21.28 -12.69
N GLU A 195 -1.83 -21.32 -12.35
CA GLU A 195 -0.81 -20.43 -12.91
C GLU A 195 -0.61 -20.68 -14.41
N TYR A 196 -0.63 -21.94 -14.85
CA TYR A 196 -0.56 -22.31 -16.27
C TYR A 196 -1.82 -21.88 -17.05
N THR A 197 -3.01 -22.04 -16.46
CA THR A 197 -4.27 -21.59 -17.08
C THR A 197 -4.27 -20.08 -17.27
N LYS A 198 -3.84 -19.32 -16.25
CA LYS A 198 -3.69 -17.86 -16.35
C LYS A 198 -2.63 -17.44 -17.36
N LEU A 199 -1.52 -18.16 -17.44
CA LEU A 199 -0.47 -17.88 -18.42
C LEU A 199 -0.99 -18.10 -19.85
N LYS A 200 -1.75 -19.17 -20.08
CA LYS A 200 -2.38 -19.44 -21.38
C LYS A 200 -3.42 -18.39 -21.75
N GLU A 201 -4.31 -18.04 -20.83
CA GLU A 201 -5.31 -16.96 -21.04
C GLU A 201 -4.63 -15.62 -21.33
N TYR A 202 -3.53 -15.30 -20.63
CA TYR A 202 -2.76 -14.09 -20.86
C TYR A 202 -2.04 -14.10 -22.22
N HIS A 203 -1.51 -15.25 -22.64
CA HIS A 203 -0.93 -15.43 -23.97
C HIS A 203 -1.97 -15.25 -25.09
N GLU A 204 -3.16 -15.85 -24.94
CA GLU A 204 -4.28 -15.67 -25.88
C GLU A 204 -4.74 -14.20 -25.97
N PHE A 205 -4.81 -13.51 -24.82
CA PHE A 205 -5.11 -12.08 -24.78
C PHE A 205 -4.07 -11.24 -25.53
N LYS A 206 -2.77 -11.56 -25.37
CA LYS A 206 -1.67 -10.86 -26.05
C LYS A 206 -1.67 -11.10 -27.56
N LEU A 207 -2.02 -12.31 -28.01
CA LEU A 207 -2.26 -12.60 -29.43
C LEU A 207 -3.41 -11.76 -29.99
N ALA A 208 -4.54 -11.65 -29.27
CA ALA A 208 -5.66 -10.82 -29.70
C ALA A 208 -5.28 -9.32 -29.80
N GLN A 209 -4.45 -8.82 -28.87
CA GLN A 209 -3.90 -7.46 -28.97
C GLN A 209 -3.00 -7.27 -30.20
N LEU A 210 -2.25 -8.30 -30.59
CA LEU A 210 -1.38 -8.25 -31.77
C LEU A 210 -2.23 -8.17 -33.04
N ASP A 211 -3.29 -8.98 -33.15
CA ASP A 211 -4.22 -8.96 -34.28
C ASP A 211 -4.89 -7.58 -34.43
N GLU A 212 -5.35 -6.99 -33.31
CA GLU A 212 -5.96 -5.65 -33.34
C GLU A 212 -4.95 -4.59 -33.80
N LEU A 213 -3.71 -4.67 -33.31
CA LEU A 213 -2.64 -3.74 -33.67
C LEU A 213 -2.26 -3.87 -35.14
N GLU A 214 -2.26 -5.08 -35.71
CA GLU A 214 -2.02 -5.30 -37.14
C GLU A 214 -3.11 -4.66 -38.01
N ILE A 215 -4.38 -4.73 -37.59
CA ILE A 215 -5.48 -4.02 -38.27
C ILE A 215 -5.26 -2.50 -38.23
N GLN A 216 -4.83 -1.94 -37.10
CA GLN A 216 -4.55 -0.51 -36.98
C GLN A 216 -3.39 -0.07 -37.87
N LEU A 217 -2.30 -0.85 -37.92
CA LEU A 217 -1.16 -0.62 -38.80
C LEU A 217 -1.57 -0.63 -40.28
N LEU A 218 -2.44 -1.55 -40.70
CA LEU A 218 -2.95 -1.60 -42.07
C LEU A 218 -3.76 -0.34 -42.43
N LYS A 219 -4.61 0.15 -41.50
CA LYS A 219 -5.36 1.40 -41.71
C LYS A 219 -4.43 2.61 -41.80
N LEU A 220 -3.47 2.72 -40.89
CA LEU A 220 -2.49 3.81 -40.91
C LEU A 220 -1.60 3.75 -42.15
N ARG A 221 -1.30 2.55 -42.67
CA ARG A 221 -0.56 2.42 -43.92
C ARG A 221 -1.31 3.04 -45.09
N LEU A 222 -2.61 2.80 -45.20
CA LEU A 222 -3.47 3.42 -46.20
C LEU A 222 -3.49 4.95 -46.05
N ASP A 223 -3.58 5.45 -44.81
CA ASP A 223 -3.54 6.88 -44.51
C ASP A 223 -2.19 7.52 -44.91
N VAL A 224 -1.07 6.82 -44.69
CA VAL A 224 0.27 7.24 -45.13
C VAL A 224 0.35 7.28 -46.66
N ASP A 225 -0.16 6.26 -47.35
CA ASP A 225 -0.17 6.20 -48.81
C ASP A 225 -1.07 7.30 -49.43
N GLN A 226 -2.08 7.77 -48.68
CA GLN A 226 -2.93 8.91 -49.04
C GLN A 226 -2.32 10.28 -48.70
N GLY A 227 -1.15 10.32 -48.05
CA GLY A 227 -0.49 11.57 -47.67
C GLY A 227 -1.19 12.32 -46.52
N LYS A 228 -1.89 11.60 -45.63
CA LYS A 228 -2.53 12.21 -44.45
C LYS A 228 -1.48 12.67 -43.44
N ASP A 229 -1.56 13.93 -43.04
CA ASP A 229 -0.65 14.52 -42.06
C ASP A 229 -0.68 13.74 -40.73
N GLY A 230 0.51 13.50 -40.16
CA GLY A 230 0.69 12.78 -38.89
C GLY A 230 0.63 11.25 -38.99
N ALA A 231 0.05 10.67 -40.05
CA ALA A 231 -0.14 9.22 -40.18
C ALA A 231 1.18 8.43 -40.14
N LEU A 232 2.27 8.99 -40.67
CA LEU A 232 3.59 8.35 -40.65
C LEU A 232 4.16 8.24 -39.23
N LEU A 233 3.93 9.26 -38.39
CA LEU A 233 4.39 9.24 -37.00
C LEU A 233 3.62 8.19 -36.21
N ASP A 234 2.29 8.19 -36.33
CA ASP A 234 1.42 7.22 -35.66
C ASP A 234 1.74 5.78 -36.11
N TYR A 235 2.01 5.58 -37.41
CA TYR A 235 2.40 4.29 -37.96
C TYR A 235 3.72 3.78 -37.35
N ASN A 236 4.74 4.65 -37.25
CA ASN A 236 6.02 4.29 -36.64
C ASN A 236 5.88 3.97 -35.14
N LEU A 237 5.01 4.70 -34.42
CA LEU A 237 4.74 4.42 -33.01
C LEU A 237 4.12 3.03 -32.82
N LEU A 238 3.11 2.69 -33.64
CA LEU A 238 2.49 1.35 -33.59
C LEU A 238 3.45 0.24 -34.01
N LEU A 239 4.40 0.50 -34.93
CA LEU A 239 5.45 -0.48 -35.27
C LEU A 239 6.33 -0.82 -34.06
N THR A 240 6.70 0.17 -33.26
CA THR A 240 7.46 -0.06 -32.02
C THR A 240 6.64 -0.88 -31.03
N GLN A 241 5.36 -0.56 -30.85
CA GLN A 241 4.47 -1.33 -29.98
C GLN A 241 4.30 -2.78 -30.45
N ARG A 242 4.22 -3.01 -31.77
CA ARG A 242 4.20 -4.37 -32.36
C ARG A 242 5.43 -5.18 -31.97
N GLN A 243 6.63 -4.59 -32.06
CA GLN A 243 7.88 -5.27 -31.76
C GLN A 243 7.94 -5.73 -30.30
N PHE A 244 7.55 -4.86 -29.36
CA PHE A 244 7.47 -5.22 -27.95
C PHE A 244 6.47 -6.37 -27.71
N LEU A 245 5.28 -6.28 -28.32
CA LEU A 245 4.25 -7.30 -28.14
C LEU A 245 4.67 -8.66 -28.73
N GLN A 246 5.34 -8.67 -29.88
CA GLN A 246 5.90 -9.89 -30.47
C GLN A 246 6.98 -10.52 -29.60
N GLN A 247 7.82 -9.71 -28.96
CA GLN A 247 8.81 -10.20 -28.00
C GLN A 247 8.14 -10.83 -26.77
N ASP A 248 7.17 -10.14 -26.16
CA ASP A 248 6.38 -10.66 -25.04
C ASP A 248 5.76 -12.03 -25.39
N ILE A 249 5.10 -12.13 -26.55
CA ILE A 249 4.45 -13.37 -27.02
C ILE A 249 5.48 -14.48 -27.16
N LYS A 250 6.64 -14.20 -27.75
CA LYS A 250 7.72 -15.18 -27.90
C LYS A 250 8.22 -15.69 -26.55
N GLU A 251 8.42 -14.80 -25.58
CA GLU A 251 8.84 -15.17 -24.22
C GLU A 251 7.76 -16.01 -23.52
N MET A 252 6.48 -15.66 -23.66
CA MET A 252 5.37 -16.44 -23.13
C MET A 252 5.26 -17.83 -23.78
N GLN A 253 5.48 -17.92 -25.10
CA GLN A 253 5.46 -19.20 -25.80
C GLN A 253 6.57 -20.12 -25.29
N GLN A 254 7.78 -19.59 -25.03
CA GLN A 254 8.87 -20.35 -24.42
C GLN A 254 8.57 -20.84 -23.00
N LEU A 255 7.69 -20.17 -22.26
CA LEU A 255 7.25 -20.60 -20.93
C LEU A 255 6.11 -21.63 -20.98
N LEU A 256 5.40 -21.73 -22.10
CA LEU A 256 4.30 -22.68 -22.30
C LEU A 256 4.77 -24.05 -22.83
N GLU A 257 5.89 -24.06 -23.56
CA GLU A 257 6.60 -25.25 -24.08
C GLU A 257 7.37 -26.00 -22.98
#